data_AF-A0A3Y6A1J9-F1
#
_entry.id   AF-A0A3Y6A1J9-F1
#
_cell.length_a   1.000
_cell.length_b   1.000
_cell.length_c   1.000
_cell.angle_alpha   90.00
_cell.angle_beta   90.00
_cell.angle_gamma   90.00
#
_symmetry.space_group_name_H-M   'P 1'
#
loop_
_entity.id
_entity.type
_entity.pdbx_description
1 polymer ?
#
loop_
_entity_poly.entity_id
_entity_poly.type
_entity_poly.pdbx_seq_one_letter_code
_entity_poly.pdbx_strand_id
1 'polypeptide(L)'
;LSNALMHHPDINLILATGGPGMVKAAYSSGKPAIGVGAGNTPVVIDETADIKRAVASVLMSKTFDNGVICASEQSVVVVDSVYDAVRERFASHGGYMLQGQELKAVQNVILKNGALNAAIVGQPAYKIAELAGFSVPETTKILIGEVTVVDESEPFAHEKLSPTLAMYRAKDFEEAVEKAEKLVAMGGIG
;
A
#
# COMPACT_ATOMS: atom_id res chain seq x y z
N LEU A 1 -6.13 29.73 -4.65
CA LEU A 1 -5.40 29.78 -5.94
C LEU A 1 -5.84 28.66 -6.89
N SER A 2 -5.77 27.39 -6.47
CA SER A 2 -6.22 26.23 -7.29
C SER A 2 -7.64 26.37 -7.86
N ASN A 3 -8.60 26.79 -7.04
CA ASN A 3 -9.99 26.97 -7.49
C ASN A 3 -10.13 28.01 -8.62
N ALA A 4 -9.38 29.12 -8.54
CA ALA A 4 -9.42 30.15 -9.56
C ALA A 4 -8.85 29.65 -10.90
N LEU A 5 -7.75 28.88 -10.85
CA LEU A 5 -7.16 28.27 -12.04
C LEU A 5 -8.12 27.27 -12.69
N MET A 6 -8.71 26.36 -11.90
CA MET A 6 -9.60 25.31 -12.41
C MET A 6 -10.85 25.88 -13.12
N HIS A 7 -11.34 27.04 -12.71
CA HIS A 7 -12.54 27.67 -13.28
C HIS A 7 -12.23 28.79 -14.28
N HIS A 8 -10.97 29.10 -14.54
CA HIS A 8 -10.60 30.22 -15.40
C HIS A 8 -11.12 30.01 -16.83
N PRO A 9 -11.72 31.03 -17.49
CA PRO A 9 -12.29 30.89 -18.83
C PRO A 9 -11.28 30.35 -19.85
N ASP A 10 -10.02 30.81 -19.78
CA ASP A 10 -8.96 30.43 -20.73
C ASP A 10 -8.35 29.03 -20.52
N ILE A 11 -8.74 28.31 -19.46
CA ILE A 11 -8.29 26.93 -19.26
C ILE A 11 -9.20 25.97 -20.01
N ASN A 12 -8.63 25.15 -20.89
CA ASN A 12 -9.39 24.19 -21.72
C ASN A 12 -9.37 22.76 -21.19
N LEU A 13 -8.39 22.39 -20.36
CA LEU A 13 -8.21 21.04 -19.85
C LEU A 13 -7.48 21.07 -18.49
N ILE A 14 -7.87 20.17 -17.59
CA ILE A 14 -7.20 19.98 -16.30
C ILE A 14 -6.57 18.57 -16.25
N LEU A 15 -5.28 18.50 -15.93
CA LEU A 15 -4.61 17.25 -15.57
C LEU A 15 -4.47 17.19 -14.05
N ALA A 16 -5.26 16.33 -13.40
CA ALA A 16 -5.40 16.30 -11.95
C ALA A 16 -4.72 15.08 -11.34
N THR A 17 -3.45 15.24 -10.93
CA THR A 17 -2.71 14.24 -10.16
C THR A 17 -2.71 14.62 -8.68
N GLY A 18 -3.43 13.87 -7.87
CA GLY A 18 -3.54 14.11 -6.43
C GLY A 18 -4.58 13.21 -5.78
N GLY A 19 -4.83 13.41 -4.49
CA GLY A 19 -5.80 12.61 -3.75
C GLY A 19 -7.24 12.79 -4.25
N PRO A 20 -8.18 11.92 -3.80
CA PRO A 20 -9.56 11.86 -4.30
C PRO A 20 -10.30 13.21 -4.26
N GLY A 21 -10.03 14.03 -3.23
CA GLY A 21 -10.63 15.37 -3.11
C GLY A 21 -10.20 16.34 -4.22
N MET A 22 -8.92 16.31 -4.64
CA MET A 22 -8.41 17.16 -5.71
C MET A 22 -8.97 16.74 -7.07
N VAL A 23 -9.02 15.43 -7.32
CA VAL A 23 -9.56 14.87 -8.56
C VAL A 23 -11.05 15.18 -8.68
N LYS A 24 -11.82 14.99 -7.59
CA LYS A 24 -13.23 15.38 -7.54
C LYS A 24 -13.44 16.87 -7.81
N ALA A 25 -12.59 17.74 -7.26
CA ALA A 25 -12.64 19.18 -7.52
C ALA A 25 -12.39 19.52 -9.00
N ALA A 26 -11.41 18.86 -9.64
CA ALA A 26 -11.15 19.04 -11.07
C ALA A 26 -12.37 18.64 -11.93
N TYR A 27 -12.98 17.48 -11.66
CA TYR A 27 -14.20 17.04 -12.35
C TYR A 27 -15.44 17.90 -12.04
N SER A 28 -15.42 18.69 -10.96
CA SER A 28 -16.50 19.60 -10.58
C SER A 28 -16.31 21.02 -11.11
N SER A 29 -15.23 21.29 -11.86
CA SER A 29 -14.86 22.64 -12.29
C SER A 29 -15.64 23.20 -13.49
N GLY A 30 -16.45 22.38 -14.14
CA GLY A 30 -17.09 22.71 -15.42
C GLY A 30 -16.14 22.65 -16.63
N LYS A 31 -14.90 22.18 -16.44
CA LYS A 31 -13.90 21.95 -17.50
C LYS A 31 -13.67 20.45 -17.74
N PRO A 32 -13.29 20.05 -18.96
CA PRO A 32 -12.74 18.72 -19.20
C PRO A 32 -11.56 18.44 -18.26
N ALA A 33 -11.53 17.25 -17.68
CA ALA A 33 -10.49 16.84 -16.75
C ALA A 33 -10.05 15.39 -17.00
N ILE A 34 -8.75 15.15 -16.87
CA ILE A 34 -8.14 13.82 -16.78
C ILE A 34 -7.56 13.70 -15.38
N GLY A 35 -8.25 12.94 -14.53
CA GLY A 35 -7.82 12.67 -13.16
C GLY A 35 -7.20 11.28 -13.00
N VAL A 36 -6.47 11.10 -11.91
CA VAL A 36 -5.94 9.80 -11.47
C VAL A 36 -6.74 9.25 -10.28
N GLY A 37 -6.51 8.00 -9.91
CA GLY A 37 -7.05 7.37 -8.69
C GLY A 37 -5.96 7.12 -7.64
N ALA A 38 -6.38 6.69 -6.45
CA ALA A 38 -5.50 6.06 -5.47
C ALA A 38 -5.07 4.67 -5.94
N GLY A 39 -3.95 4.15 -5.43
CA GLY A 39 -3.44 2.83 -5.78
C GLY A 39 -3.42 1.89 -4.59
N ASN A 40 -4.42 1.00 -4.50
CA ASN A 40 -4.39 -0.11 -3.55
C ASN A 40 -4.03 -1.43 -4.24
N THR A 41 -2.75 -1.59 -4.60
CA THR A 41 -2.28 -2.65 -5.51
C THR A 41 -1.94 -3.96 -4.76
N PRO A 42 -2.77 -5.03 -4.86
CA PRO A 42 -2.41 -6.36 -4.38
C PRO A 42 -1.53 -7.12 -5.38
N VAL A 43 -0.67 -7.99 -4.86
CA VAL A 43 0.09 -8.96 -5.66
C VAL A 43 -0.26 -10.37 -5.21
N VAL A 44 -0.82 -11.17 -6.11
CA VAL A 44 -1.04 -12.60 -5.87
C VAL A 44 0.27 -13.36 -6.15
N ILE A 45 0.69 -14.20 -5.21
CA ILE A 45 1.82 -15.12 -5.37
C ILE A 45 1.28 -16.54 -5.18
N ASP A 46 1.16 -17.27 -6.29
CA ASP A 46 0.69 -18.65 -6.31
C ASP A 46 1.83 -19.66 -6.21
N GLU A 47 1.46 -20.94 -6.14
CA GLU A 47 2.38 -22.07 -6.01
C GLU A 47 3.31 -22.28 -7.21
N THR A 48 3.00 -21.68 -8.36
CA THR A 48 3.78 -21.79 -9.60
C THR A 48 4.84 -20.69 -9.72
N ALA A 49 4.78 -19.68 -8.85
CA ALA A 49 5.67 -18.53 -8.90
C ALA A 49 7.14 -18.88 -8.57
N ASP A 50 8.07 -18.21 -9.26
CA ASP A 50 9.45 -18.10 -8.79
C ASP A 50 9.47 -17.17 -7.55
N ILE A 51 9.46 -17.78 -6.36
CA ILE A 51 9.43 -17.08 -5.08
C ILE A 51 10.61 -16.10 -4.92
N LYS A 52 11.80 -16.47 -5.40
CA LYS A 52 12.98 -15.61 -5.25
C LYS A 52 12.82 -14.34 -6.06
N ARG A 53 12.34 -14.47 -7.30
CA ARG A 53 12.09 -13.35 -8.20
C ARG A 53 10.90 -12.52 -7.74
N ALA A 54 9.81 -13.16 -7.31
CA ALA A 54 8.61 -12.47 -6.84
C ALA A 54 8.92 -11.56 -5.65
N VAL A 55 9.55 -12.10 -4.60
CA VAL A 55 9.92 -11.31 -3.41
C VAL A 55 10.92 -10.20 -3.74
N ALA A 56 11.91 -10.47 -4.58
CA ALA A 56 12.87 -9.44 -5.00
C ALA A 56 12.18 -8.29 -5.76
N SER A 57 11.20 -8.61 -6.62
CA SER A 57 10.45 -7.62 -7.39
C SER A 57 9.58 -6.75 -6.48
N VAL A 58 8.83 -7.36 -5.56
CA VAL A 58 8.03 -6.63 -4.56
C VAL A 58 8.90 -5.74 -3.70
N LEU A 59 10.02 -6.24 -3.17
CA LEU A 59 10.92 -5.43 -2.34
C LEU A 59 11.51 -4.26 -3.13
N MET A 60 11.96 -4.47 -4.36
CA MET A 60 12.53 -3.42 -5.18
C MET A 60 11.52 -2.32 -5.49
N SER A 61 10.31 -2.70 -5.88
CA SER A 61 9.22 -1.77 -6.22
C SER A 61 8.73 -0.99 -4.99
N LYS A 62 8.36 -1.71 -3.93
CA LYS A 62 7.80 -1.15 -2.70
C LYS A 62 8.72 -0.20 -1.94
N THR A 63 10.03 -0.42 -2.04
CA THR A 63 11.03 0.37 -1.29
C THR A 63 11.63 1.50 -2.12
N PHE A 64 11.32 1.58 -3.42
CA PHE A 64 11.69 2.69 -4.27
C PHE A 64 11.06 3.98 -3.76
N ASP A 65 11.88 5.01 -3.55
CA ASP A 65 11.48 6.32 -3.00
C ASP A 65 10.60 6.19 -1.73
N ASN A 66 10.95 5.23 -0.85
CA ASN A 66 10.18 4.88 0.35
C ASN A 66 8.68 4.62 0.08
N GLY A 67 8.34 4.04 -1.08
CA GLY A 67 7.00 3.56 -1.37
C GLY A 67 5.96 4.64 -1.67
N VAL A 68 6.38 5.86 -2.02
CA VAL A 68 5.45 6.98 -2.34
C VAL A 68 4.77 6.84 -3.71
N ILE A 69 5.24 5.94 -4.56
CA ILE A 69 4.63 5.69 -5.88
C ILE A 69 3.30 4.96 -5.68
N CYS A 70 2.22 5.52 -6.21
CA CYS A 70 0.86 4.96 -6.07
C CYS A 70 0.72 3.55 -6.65
N ALA A 71 1.49 3.21 -7.70
CA ALA A 71 1.49 1.87 -8.29
C ALA A 71 2.32 0.84 -7.48
N SER A 72 2.99 1.26 -6.40
CA SER A 72 3.74 0.33 -5.55
C SER A 72 2.79 -0.58 -4.78
N GLU A 73 3.26 -1.79 -4.49
CA GLU A 73 2.44 -2.83 -3.88
C GLU A 73 1.91 -2.36 -2.51
N GLN A 74 0.69 -2.72 -2.16
CA GLN A 74 0.13 -2.46 -0.83
C GLN A 74 -0.01 -3.75 -0.03
N SER A 75 -0.14 -4.87 -0.73
CA SER A 75 -0.29 -6.19 -0.14
C SER A 75 0.27 -7.28 -1.02
N VAL A 76 0.65 -8.39 -0.40
CA VAL A 76 0.86 -9.67 -1.06
C VAL A 76 -0.18 -10.66 -0.54
N VAL A 77 -0.84 -11.37 -1.46
CA VAL A 77 -1.78 -12.44 -1.16
C VAL A 77 -1.14 -13.74 -1.63
N VAL A 78 -0.78 -14.60 -0.68
CA VAL A 78 0.07 -15.75 -0.95
C VAL A 78 -0.71 -17.03 -0.72
N VAL A 79 -0.66 -17.92 -1.70
CA VAL A 79 -1.29 -19.25 -1.62
C VAL A 79 -0.61 -20.08 -0.54
N ASP A 80 -1.41 -20.81 0.25
CA ASP A 80 -1.02 -21.48 1.48
C ASP A 80 0.19 -22.41 1.30
N SER A 81 0.21 -23.17 0.20
CA SER A 81 1.26 -24.13 -0.13
C SER A 81 2.67 -23.51 -0.27
N VAL A 82 2.76 -22.20 -0.54
CA VAL A 82 4.03 -21.46 -0.66
C VAL A 82 4.19 -20.32 0.35
N TYR A 83 3.22 -20.12 1.24
CA TYR A 83 3.19 -18.99 2.17
C TYR A 83 4.45 -18.91 3.03
N ASP A 84 4.83 -20.02 3.68
CA ASP A 84 5.95 -20.04 4.61
C ASP A 84 7.29 -19.78 3.90
N ALA A 85 7.43 -20.28 2.66
CA ALA A 85 8.61 -20.04 1.83
C ALA A 85 8.71 -18.57 1.39
N VAL A 86 7.59 -17.94 1.04
CA VAL A 86 7.54 -16.51 0.71
C VAL A 86 7.83 -15.66 1.94
N ARG A 87 7.23 -16.00 3.09
CA ARG A 87 7.44 -15.31 4.37
C ARG A 87 8.90 -15.32 4.79
N GLU A 88 9.54 -16.49 4.75
CA GLU A 88 10.97 -16.65 5.06
C GLU A 88 11.84 -15.87 4.08
N ARG A 89 11.46 -15.85 2.79
CA ARG A 89 12.19 -15.10 1.78
C ARG A 89 12.13 -13.59 2.04
N PHE A 90 10.99 -13.04 2.45
CA PHE A 90 10.89 -11.65 2.87
C PHE A 90 11.76 -11.38 4.11
N ALA A 91 11.64 -12.20 5.14
CA ALA A 91 12.39 -12.06 6.39
C ALA A 91 13.91 -12.01 6.15
N SER A 92 14.41 -12.89 5.28
CA SER A 92 15.84 -12.96 4.95
C SER A 92 16.36 -11.85 4.01
N HIS A 93 15.49 -11.04 3.40
CA HIS A 93 15.89 -10.05 2.37
C HIS A 93 15.56 -8.59 2.75
N GLY A 94 15.32 -8.33 4.03
CA GLY A 94 15.11 -7.01 4.60
C GLY A 94 13.66 -6.70 4.96
N GLY A 95 12.76 -7.68 4.89
CA GLY A 95 11.43 -7.60 5.48
C GLY A 95 11.49 -7.86 6.97
N TYR A 96 10.90 -6.97 7.77
CA TYR A 96 10.71 -7.17 9.19
C TYR A 96 9.27 -7.63 9.44
N MET A 97 9.12 -8.89 9.86
CA MET A 97 7.81 -9.49 10.14
C MET A 97 7.29 -9.01 11.49
N LEU A 98 6.28 -8.15 11.49
CA LEU A 98 5.70 -7.57 12.70
C LEU A 98 4.91 -8.62 13.49
N GLN A 99 5.04 -8.62 14.82
CA GLN A 99 4.33 -9.56 15.69
C GLN A 99 3.71 -8.86 16.91
N GLY A 100 2.60 -9.42 17.39
CA GLY A 100 2.00 -9.05 18.69
C GLY A 100 1.77 -7.54 18.85
N GLN A 101 2.53 -6.92 19.77
CA GLN A 101 2.39 -5.50 20.07
C GLN A 101 2.94 -4.59 18.96
N GLU A 102 3.97 -5.02 18.23
CA GLU A 102 4.56 -4.23 17.14
C GLU A 102 3.58 -4.07 15.98
N LEU A 103 2.89 -5.16 15.61
CA LEU A 103 1.84 -5.13 14.58
C LEU A 103 0.75 -4.11 14.94
N LYS A 104 0.23 -4.18 16.17
CA LYS A 104 -0.77 -3.24 16.68
C LYS A 104 -0.27 -1.80 16.71
N ALA A 105 0.99 -1.61 17.10
CA ALA A 105 1.60 -0.29 17.14
C ALA A 105 1.69 0.32 15.73
N VAL A 106 2.09 -0.47 14.74
CA VAL A 106 2.13 -0.02 13.34
C VAL A 106 0.73 0.25 12.79
N GLN A 107 -0.25 -0.62 13.07
CA GLN A 107 -1.66 -0.40 12.71
C GLN A 107 -2.18 0.97 13.21
N ASN A 108 -1.85 1.33 14.46
CA ASN A 108 -2.27 2.59 15.08
C ASN A 108 -1.61 3.84 14.47
N VAL A 109 -0.48 3.70 13.75
CA VAL A 109 0.17 4.82 13.09
C VAL A 109 -0.13 4.91 11.60
N ILE A 110 -0.62 3.84 10.96
CA ILE A 110 -1.00 3.88 9.53
C ILE A 110 -2.16 4.84 9.31
N LEU A 111 -3.23 4.72 10.11
CA LEU A 111 -4.40 5.59 10.01
C LEU A 111 -4.49 6.53 11.20
N LYS A 112 -4.77 7.81 10.92
CA LYS A 112 -5.08 8.83 11.92
C LYS A 112 -6.44 9.43 11.59
N ASN A 113 -7.39 9.32 12.51
CA ASN A 113 -8.77 9.78 12.34
C ASN A 113 -9.46 9.21 11.07
N GLY A 114 -9.18 7.93 10.75
CA GLY A 114 -9.77 7.26 9.58
C GLY A 114 -9.16 7.63 8.23
N ALA A 115 -8.09 8.43 8.20
CA ALA A 115 -7.35 8.75 6.98
C ALA A 115 -5.87 8.34 7.10
N LEU A 116 -5.19 8.18 5.96
CA LEU A 116 -3.75 7.89 5.93
C LEU A 116 -2.97 8.96 6.73
N ASN A 117 -2.12 8.49 7.63
CA ASN A 117 -1.28 9.37 8.43
C ASN A 117 -0.15 9.95 7.58
N ALA A 118 -0.22 11.24 7.26
CA ALA A 118 0.83 11.93 6.49
C ALA A 118 2.24 11.80 7.09
N ALA A 119 2.37 11.54 8.41
CA ALA A 119 3.66 11.36 9.07
C ALA A 119 4.41 10.08 8.65
N ILE A 120 3.74 9.09 8.06
CA ILE A 120 4.41 7.86 7.57
C ILE A 120 4.77 7.93 6.08
N VAL A 121 4.18 8.87 5.33
CA VAL A 121 4.33 8.95 3.87
C VAL A 121 5.79 9.23 3.50
N GLY A 122 6.36 8.37 2.67
CA GLY A 122 7.75 8.46 2.21
C GLY A 122 8.81 8.34 3.31
N GLN A 123 8.44 7.89 4.51
CA GLN A 123 9.41 7.63 5.57
C GLN A 123 10.03 6.24 5.42
N PRO A 124 11.31 6.05 5.75
CA PRO A 124 11.91 4.72 5.76
C PRO A 124 11.32 3.85 6.88
N ALA A 125 11.38 2.53 6.71
CA ALA A 125 10.75 1.56 7.62
C ALA A 125 11.14 1.73 9.10
N TYR A 126 12.43 2.01 9.37
CA TYR A 126 12.89 2.22 10.74
C TYR A 126 12.29 3.48 11.41
N LYS A 127 12.02 4.55 10.65
CA LYS A 127 11.35 5.75 11.15
C LYS A 127 9.87 5.51 11.45
N ILE A 128 9.22 4.64 10.69
CA ILE A 128 7.83 4.25 10.96
C ILE A 128 7.77 3.42 12.25
N ALA A 129 8.73 2.51 12.47
CA ALA A 129 8.85 1.77 13.72
C ALA A 129 9.09 2.71 14.92
N GLU A 130 9.99 3.69 14.79
CA GLU A 130 10.22 4.73 15.82
C GLU A 130 8.93 5.49 16.15
N LEU A 131 8.17 5.90 15.12
CA LEU A 131 6.88 6.58 15.29
C LEU A 131 5.86 5.69 16.01
N ALA A 132 5.90 4.38 15.75
CA ALA A 132 5.09 3.38 16.43
C ALA A 132 5.60 3.05 17.85
N GLY A 133 6.72 3.62 18.29
CA GLY A 133 7.23 3.48 19.66
C GLY A 133 8.15 2.29 19.89
N PHE A 134 8.73 1.71 18.83
CA PHE A 134 9.75 0.67 18.94
C PHE A 134 10.88 0.89 17.94
N SER A 135 11.88 0.02 17.91
CA SER A 135 13.03 0.14 17.03
C SER A 135 13.28 -1.16 16.28
N VAL A 136 13.62 -1.02 15.00
CA VAL A 136 14.11 -2.11 14.14
C VAL A 136 15.50 -1.71 13.62
N PRO A 137 16.32 -2.66 13.12
CA PRO A 137 17.58 -2.30 12.47
C PRO A 137 17.37 -1.29 11.34
N GLU A 138 18.24 -0.29 11.20
CA GLU A 138 18.15 0.72 10.13
C GLU A 138 18.25 0.11 8.72
N THR A 139 18.83 -1.09 8.60
CA THR A 139 18.88 -1.87 7.36
C THR A 139 17.55 -2.52 6.98
N THR A 140 16.53 -2.42 7.83
CA THR A 140 15.17 -2.89 7.54
C THR A 140 14.64 -2.11 6.35
N LYS A 141 14.29 -2.84 5.28
CA LYS A 141 13.79 -2.23 4.06
C LYS A 141 12.29 -1.98 4.12
N ILE A 142 11.55 -2.89 4.76
CA ILE A 142 10.09 -2.87 4.78
C ILE A 142 9.54 -3.50 6.06
N LEU A 143 8.44 -2.97 6.60
CA LEU A 143 7.68 -3.59 7.68
C LEU A 143 6.52 -4.41 7.09
N ILE A 144 6.37 -5.65 7.51
CA ILE A 144 5.36 -6.57 6.96
C ILE A 144 4.40 -7.00 8.07
N GLY A 145 3.12 -6.69 7.91
CA GLY A 145 2.05 -7.14 8.79
C GLY A 145 1.34 -8.36 8.23
N GLU A 146 1.40 -9.49 8.94
CA GLU A 146 0.58 -10.66 8.63
C GLU A 146 -0.85 -10.41 9.16
N VAL A 147 -1.81 -10.24 8.26
CA VAL A 147 -3.20 -9.87 8.59
C VAL A 147 -4.20 -10.72 7.79
N THR A 148 -5.46 -10.76 8.24
CA THR A 148 -6.50 -11.61 7.63
C THR A 148 -7.69 -10.83 7.07
N VAL A 149 -7.92 -9.61 7.55
CA VAL A 149 -9.06 -8.76 7.21
C VAL A 149 -8.70 -7.89 5.99
N VAL A 150 -9.60 -7.84 5.00
CA VAL A 150 -9.41 -7.15 3.71
C VAL A 150 -10.43 -6.03 3.51
N ASP A 151 -10.86 -5.41 4.61
CA ASP A 151 -11.82 -4.31 4.61
C ASP A 151 -11.27 -3.08 5.35
N GLU A 152 -12.06 -2.00 5.38
CA GLU A 152 -11.65 -0.70 5.90
C GLU A 152 -11.24 -0.72 7.38
N SER A 153 -11.66 -1.74 8.14
CA SER A 153 -11.31 -1.87 9.56
C SER A 153 -9.85 -2.28 9.80
N GLU A 154 -9.16 -2.80 8.78
CA GLU A 154 -7.76 -3.21 8.85
C GLU A 154 -6.83 -2.16 8.24
N PRO A 155 -6.06 -1.39 9.05
CA PRO A 155 -5.14 -0.38 8.53
C PRO A 155 -4.16 -0.89 7.47
N PHE A 156 -3.70 -2.14 7.58
CA PHE A 156 -2.80 -2.72 6.59
C PHE A 156 -3.45 -2.94 5.21
N ALA A 157 -4.78 -3.04 5.14
CA ALA A 157 -5.51 -3.25 3.89
C ALA A 157 -5.51 -1.98 3.01
N HIS A 158 -5.28 -0.79 3.57
CA HIS A 158 -5.33 0.50 2.86
C HIS A 158 -4.07 0.78 2.02
N GLU A 159 -4.15 1.81 1.17
CA GLU A 159 -2.98 2.45 0.58
C GLU A 159 -2.15 3.15 1.68
N LYS A 160 -0.83 2.86 1.72
CA LYS A 160 0.06 3.28 2.82
C LYS A 160 1.16 4.26 2.44
N LEU A 161 1.45 4.43 1.14
CA LEU A 161 2.47 5.34 0.57
C LEU A 161 3.81 5.39 1.34
N SER A 162 4.23 4.23 1.83
CA SER A 162 5.36 4.04 2.74
C SER A 162 5.86 2.59 2.61
N PRO A 163 7.06 2.23 3.09
CA PRO A 163 7.59 0.87 3.05
C PRO A 163 6.95 0.00 4.15
N THR A 164 5.64 -0.21 4.01
CA THR A 164 4.81 -1.09 4.80
C THR A 164 3.99 -1.99 3.86
N LEU A 165 3.84 -3.27 4.19
CA LEU A 165 3.17 -4.26 3.35
C LEU A 165 2.27 -5.17 4.17
N ALA A 166 1.05 -5.40 3.69
CA ALA A 166 0.19 -6.45 4.23
C ALA A 166 0.56 -7.80 3.60
N MET A 167 0.60 -8.86 4.39
CA MET A 167 0.76 -10.23 3.91
C MET A 167 -0.46 -11.06 4.31
N TYR A 168 -1.17 -11.56 3.30
CA TYR A 168 -2.38 -12.37 3.46
C TYR A 168 -2.10 -13.81 3.03
N ARG A 169 -2.65 -14.76 3.78
CA ARG A 169 -2.69 -16.18 3.40
C ARG A 169 -4.00 -16.49 2.67
N ALA A 170 -3.95 -17.24 1.58
CA ALA A 170 -5.13 -17.73 0.86
C ALA A 170 -5.00 -19.25 0.68
N LYS A 171 -6.10 -20.01 0.79
CA LYS A 171 -6.08 -21.47 0.68
C LYS A 171 -5.67 -21.97 -0.71
N ASP A 172 -6.07 -21.24 -1.75
CA ASP A 172 -5.90 -21.53 -3.17
C ASP A 172 -5.82 -20.23 -3.97
N PHE A 173 -5.57 -20.36 -5.27
CA PHE A 173 -5.47 -19.23 -6.20
C PHE A 173 -6.79 -18.45 -6.27
N GLU A 174 -7.93 -19.14 -6.28
CA GLU A 174 -9.25 -18.52 -6.33
C GLU A 174 -9.51 -17.61 -5.13
N GLU A 175 -9.24 -18.08 -3.90
CA GLU A 175 -9.34 -17.22 -2.71
C GLU A 175 -8.34 -16.04 -2.77
N ALA A 176 -7.16 -16.26 -3.33
CA ALA A 176 -6.17 -15.20 -3.48
C ALA A 176 -6.68 -14.08 -4.40
N VAL A 177 -7.32 -14.45 -5.52
CA VAL A 177 -7.97 -13.51 -6.45
C VAL A 177 -9.16 -12.81 -5.79
N GLU A 178 -10.02 -13.53 -5.06
CA GLU A 178 -11.15 -12.91 -4.34
C GLU A 178 -10.69 -11.85 -3.32
N LYS A 179 -9.59 -12.11 -2.60
CA LYS A 179 -8.99 -11.13 -1.68
C LYS A 179 -8.41 -9.94 -2.44
N ALA A 180 -7.69 -10.20 -3.54
CA ALA A 180 -7.14 -9.14 -4.38
C ALA A 180 -8.24 -8.23 -4.94
N GLU A 181 -9.35 -8.79 -5.43
CA GLU A 181 -10.50 -8.03 -5.93
C GLU A 181 -11.08 -7.11 -4.85
N LYS A 182 -11.26 -7.61 -3.62
CA LYS A 182 -11.75 -6.80 -2.49
C LYS A 182 -10.80 -5.65 -2.15
N LEU A 183 -9.49 -5.91 -2.16
CA LEU A 183 -8.47 -4.88 -1.90
C LEU A 183 -8.46 -3.81 -3.00
N VAL A 184 -8.57 -4.20 -4.29
CA VAL A 184 -8.71 -3.25 -5.40
C VAL A 184 -10.01 -2.44 -5.27
N ALA A 185 -11.13 -3.09 -4.94
CA ALA A 185 -12.39 -2.38 -4.70
C ALA A 185 -12.26 -1.35 -3.56
N MET A 186 -11.40 -1.63 -2.58
CA MET A 186 -11.06 -0.75 -1.47
C MET A 186 -9.95 0.25 -1.84
N GLY A 187 -10.24 1.15 -2.79
CA GLY A 187 -9.38 2.31 -3.08
C GLY A 187 -8.30 2.10 -4.14
N GLY A 188 -8.44 1.10 -5.01
CA GLY A 188 -7.52 0.82 -6.13
C GLY A 188 -8.20 0.59 -7.48
N ILE A 189 -9.51 0.80 -7.62
CA ILE A 189 -10.24 0.60 -8.89
C ILE A 189 -9.66 1.51 -9.97
N GLY A 190 -9.33 0.92 -11.13
CA GLY A 190 -8.83 1.58 -12.34
C GLY A 190 -9.14 0.78 -13.58
#